data_AF-A0A8J2FI86-F1
#
_entry.id   AF-A0A8J2FI86-F1
#
_cell.length_a   1.000
_cell.length_b   1.000
_cell.length_c   1.000
_cell.angle_alpha   90.00
_cell.angle_beta   90.00
_cell.angle_gamma   90.00
#
_symmetry.space_group_name_H-M   'P 1'
#
loop_
_entity.id
_entity.type
_entity.pdbx_description
1 polymer ?
#
loop_
_entity_poly.entity_id
_entity_poly.type
_entity_poly.pdbx_seq_one_letter_code
_entity_poly.pdbx_strand_id
1 'polypeptide(L)'
;MKMLVRFSSLCVAVATAQETFDQRAAYKYMAGFMQKLGKYVGAGHAKASSCSAADLDIWSNGTGKSDFKAYMTTCGKKCWGAGDCVADCVEKTENYSSDCATCFGTLGECTRNHCMMPCMNGQTPSCTACTQKYCVPDFSSCTGLAVSDIPTSYLDLAEKKPEAKKHVVGGKTSPTTEQWI
;
A
#
# COMPACT_ATOMS: atom_id res chain seq x y z
N MET A 1 54.42 50.90 -18.84
CA MET A 1 53.66 50.52 -20.04
C MET A 1 52.73 49.37 -19.69
N LYS A 2 51.41 49.62 -19.82
CA LYS A 2 50.26 48.71 -20.05
C LYS A 2 50.17 47.33 -19.33
N MET A 3 49.10 47.25 -18.52
CA MET A 3 48.16 46.14 -18.28
C MET A 3 48.67 44.92 -17.48
N LEU A 4 48.32 44.68 -16.21
CA LEU A 4 47.01 44.42 -15.57
C LEU A 4 46.27 43.14 -16.05
N VAL A 5 46.28 42.16 -15.11
CA VAL A 5 45.25 41.16 -14.74
C VAL A 5 45.09 39.85 -15.55
N ARG A 6 45.01 38.75 -14.77
CA ARG A 6 44.27 37.48 -15.00
C ARG A 6 45.07 36.23 -15.42
N PHE A 7 45.87 35.71 -14.49
CA PHE A 7 46.49 34.37 -14.57
C PHE A 7 45.90 33.34 -13.59
N SER A 8 44.60 33.41 -13.27
CA SER A 8 43.99 32.54 -12.23
C SER A 8 42.70 31.79 -12.65
N SER A 9 42.42 31.58 -13.94
CA SER A 9 41.17 30.91 -14.36
C SER A 9 41.24 29.92 -15.52
N LEU A 10 42.43 29.48 -15.94
CA LEU A 10 42.55 28.63 -17.14
C LEU A 10 42.74 27.12 -16.87
N CYS A 11 42.78 26.67 -15.62
CA CYS A 11 42.88 25.22 -15.32
C CYS A 11 41.53 24.50 -15.06
N VAL A 12 40.40 25.20 -14.93
CA VAL A 12 39.11 24.56 -14.56
C VAL A 12 38.19 24.29 -15.77
N ALA A 13 38.51 24.82 -16.96
CA ALA A 13 37.59 24.80 -18.11
C ALA A 13 37.84 23.68 -19.16
N VAL A 14 38.56 22.60 -18.82
CA VAL A 14 38.90 21.52 -19.78
C VAL A 14 38.22 20.17 -19.43
N ALA A 15 37.20 20.15 -18.56
CA ALA A 15 36.59 18.89 -18.10
C ALA A 15 35.16 18.59 -18.61
N THR A 16 34.51 19.44 -19.42
CA THR A 16 33.06 19.24 -19.71
C THR A 16 32.64 19.31 -21.18
N ALA A 17 33.55 19.28 -22.15
CA ALA A 17 33.20 19.64 -23.53
C ALA A 17 33.31 18.56 -24.60
N GLN A 18 33.07 17.25 -24.33
CA GLN A 18 33.10 16.25 -25.42
C GLN A 18 32.03 15.13 -25.44
N GLU A 19 30.99 15.10 -24.58
CA GLU A 19 29.96 14.03 -24.66
C GLU A 19 28.49 14.51 -24.60
N THR A 20 28.03 15.41 -25.47
CA THR A 20 26.58 15.79 -25.51
C THR A 20 25.95 15.99 -26.90
N PHE A 21 26.52 15.45 -27.98
CA PHE A 21 25.95 15.70 -29.33
C PHE A 21 24.75 14.81 -29.71
N ASP A 22 24.37 13.78 -28.94
CA ASP A 22 23.22 12.91 -29.25
C ASP A 22 22.02 13.02 -28.26
N GLN A 23 22.20 13.57 -27.07
CA GLN A 23 21.12 13.62 -26.06
C GLN A 23 20.06 14.69 -26.33
N ARG A 24 20.38 15.75 -27.08
CA ARG A 24 19.46 16.89 -27.31
C ARG A 24 18.35 16.57 -28.31
N ALA A 25 18.64 15.74 -29.31
CA ALA A 25 17.66 15.32 -30.30
C ALA A 25 16.66 14.33 -29.68
N ALA A 26 17.16 13.35 -28.92
CA ALA A 26 16.33 12.40 -28.17
C ALA A 26 15.45 13.10 -27.12
N TYR A 27 16.00 14.06 -26.37
CA TYR A 27 15.21 14.84 -25.39
C TYR A 27 14.12 15.69 -26.06
N LYS A 28 14.38 16.32 -27.21
CA LYS A 28 13.36 17.07 -27.95
C LYS A 28 12.28 16.17 -28.54
N TYR A 29 12.64 14.99 -29.04
CA TYR A 29 11.69 14.00 -29.54
C TYR A 29 10.80 13.44 -28.43
N MET A 30 11.39 13.07 -27.28
CA MET A 30 10.66 12.58 -26.12
C MET A 30 9.79 13.68 -25.48
N ALA A 31 10.28 14.91 -25.38
CA ALA A 31 9.48 16.05 -24.90
C ALA A 31 8.28 16.35 -25.81
N GLY A 32 8.45 16.27 -27.14
CA GLY A 32 7.36 16.43 -28.10
C GLY A 32 6.32 15.29 -28.05
N PHE A 33 6.78 14.05 -27.83
CA PHE A 33 5.90 12.90 -27.62
C PHE A 33 5.09 13.05 -26.32
N MET A 34 5.72 13.46 -25.22
CA MET A 34 5.05 13.70 -23.93
C MET A 34 4.05 14.86 -23.97
N GLN A 35 4.33 15.94 -24.73
CA GLN A 35 3.37 17.03 -24.94
C GLN A 35 2.15 16.58 -25.76
N LYS A 36 2.35 15.72 -26.77
CA LYS A 36 1.25 15.19 -27.58
C LYS A 36 0.42 14.17 -26.80
N LEU A 37 1.04 13.37 -25.93
CA LEU A 37 0.35 12.51 -24.98
C LEU A 37 -0.38 13.29 -23.88
N GLY A 38 0.13 14.45 -23.45
CA GLY A 38 -0.56 15.32 -22.47
C GLY A 38 -1.95 15.82 -22.92
N LYS A 39 -2.27 15.71 -24.22
CA LYS A 39 -3.62 15.98 -24.75
C LYS A 39 -4.56 14.76 -24.69
N TYR A 40 -4.01 13.55 -24.51
CA TYR A 40 -4.74 12.29 -24.34
C TYR A 40 -4.79 11.82 -22.88
N VAL A 41 -3.87 12.29 -22.03
CA VAL A 41 -3.92 12.13 -20.59
C VAL A 41 -4.69 13.34 -20.04
N GLY A 42 -6.01 13.20 -19.90
CA GLY A 42 -6.78 14.14 -19.08
C GLY A 42 -6.10 14.27 -17.71
N ALA A 43 -6.07 15.48 -17.14
CA ALA A 43 -5.42 15.78 -15.87
C ALA A 43 -5.60 14.63 -14.88
N GLY A 44 -4.56 13.81 -14.78
CA GLY A 44 -4.48 12.72 -13.82
C GLY A 44 -4.42 13.39 -12.47
N HIS A 45 -5.59 13.59 -11.87
CA HIS A 45 -5.68 13.76 -10.44
C HIS A 45 -5.01 12.51 -9.89
N ALA A 46 -3.82 12.65 -9.30
CA ALA A 46 -3.37 11.64 -8.36
C ALA A 46 -4.54 11.48 -7.40
N LYS A 47 -5.25 10.35 -7.49
CA LYS A 47 -6.44 10.12 -6.68
C LYS A 47 -5.94 10.25 -5.25
N ALA A 48 -6.39 11.27 -4.53
CA ALA A 48 -6.10 11.38 -3.12
C ALA A 48 -6.57 10.08 -2.47
N SER A 49 -5.81 9.55 -1.53
CA SER A 49 -6.21 8.35 -0.80
C SER A 49 -7.61 8.55 -0.22
N SER A 50 -8.49 7.57 -0.37
CA SER A 50 -9.81 7.60 0.26
C SER A 50 -9.72 7.49 1.79
N CYS A 51 -8.61 6.93 2.31
CA CYS A 51 -8.34 6.91 3.73
C CYS A 51 -7.75 8.25 4.19
N SER A 52 -8.34 8.79 5.25
CA SER A 52 -7.93 10.01 5.94
C SER A 52 -6.75 9.76 6.88
N ALA A 53 -6.21 10.83 7.47
CA ALA A 53 -5.16 10.70 8.50
C ALA A 53 -5.63 9.89 9.73
N ALA A 54 -6.91 9.99 10.11
CA ALA A 54 -7.47 9.21 11.21
C ALA A 54 -7.54 7.72 10.87
N ASP A 55 -7.90 7.37 9.63
CA ASP A 55 -7.90 6.00 9.15
C ASP A 55 -6.49 5.40 9.15
N LEU A 56 -5.50 6.19 8.71
CA LEU A 56 -4.11 5.77 8.73
C LEU A 56 -3.54 5.62 10.15
N ASP A 57 -4.09 6.34 11.12
CA ASP A 57 -3.78 6.16 12.55
C ASP A 57 -4.38 4.85 13.09
N ILE A 58 -5.63 4.52 12.75
CA ILE A 58 -6.25 3.22 13.06
C ILE A 58 -5.39 2.09 12.48
N TRP A 59 -4.94 2.24 11.23
CA TRP A 59 -4.08 1.27 10.58
C TRP A 59 -2.73 1.10 11.30
N SER A 60 -2.04 2.21 11.57
CA SER A 60 -0.63 2.19 11.98
C SER A 60 -0.44 2.04 13.49
N ASN A 61 -1.31 2.66 14.28
CA ASN A 61 -1.20 2.76 15.74
C ASN A 61 -2.35 2.05 16.47
N GLY A 62 -3.43 1.71 15.76
CA GLY A 62 -4.56 0.93 16.28
C GLY A 62 -4.48 -0.57 15.96
N THR A 63 -5.66 -1.19 15.83
CA THR A 63 -5.83 -2.61 15.47
C THR A 63 -5.87 -2.84 13.96
N GLY A 64 -5.95 -1.77 13.16
CA GLY A 64 -6.26 -1.86 11.73
C GLY A 64 -5.31 -2.79 10.96
N LYS A 65 -4.00 -2.70 11.21
CA LYS A 65 -3.01 -3.59 10.59
C LYS A 65 -2.88 -4.94 11.29
N SER A 66 -2.91 -4.99 12.63
CA SER A 66 -2.73 -6.25 13.38
C SER A 66 -3.89 -7.23 13.16
N ASP A 67 -5.10 -6.68 13.06
CA ASP A 67 -6.34 -7.45 13.02
C ASP A 67 -6.88 -7.54 11.59
N PHE A 68 -6.20 -6.93 10.60
CA PHE A 68 -6.55 -6.91 9.18
C PHE A 68 -7.08 -8.25 8.67
N LYS A 69 -6.33 -9.30 8.95
CA LYS A 69 -6.68 -10.66 8.56
C LYS A 69 -7.98 -11.15 9.21
N ALA A 70 -8.17 -10.87 10.49
CA ALA A 70 -9.31 -11.34 11.26
C ALA A 70 -10.60 -10.68 10.79
N TYR A 71 -10.64 -9.35 10.71
CA TYR A 71 -11.85 -8.65 10.26
C TYR A 71 -12.11 -8.86 8.77
N MET A 72 -11.09 -8.87 7.90
CA MET A 72 -11.31 -9.15 6.47
C MET A 72 -11.80 -10.57 6.21
N THR A 73 -11.32 -11.56 6.98
CA THR A 73 -11.85 -12.93 6.88
C THR A 73 -13.28 -13.00 7.37
N THR A 74 -13.58 -12.35 8.49
CA THR A 74 -14.92 -12.36 9.10
C THR A 74 -15.93 -11.66 8.20
N CYS A 75 -15.65 -10.42 7.81
CA CYS A 75 -16.49 -9.63 6.92
C CYS A 75 -16.58 -10.23 5.53
N GLY A 76 -15.46 -10.66 4.94
CA GLY A 76 -15.43 -11.30 3.63
C GLY A 76 -16.30 -12.56 3.57
N LYS A 77 -16.23 -13.43 4.58
CA LYS A 77 -17.09 -14.63 4.65
C LYS A 77 -18.54 -14.29 4.90
N LYS A 78 -18.83 -13.41 5.87
CA LYS A 78 -20.19 -12.99 6.21
C LYS A 78 -20.93 -12.38 5.01
N CYS A 79 -20.20 -11.63 4.20
CA CYS A 79 -20.72 -10.90 3.04
C CYS A 79 -20.49 -11.61 1.71
N TRP A 80 -19.93 -12.83 1.69
CA TRP A 80 -19.55 -13.52 0.46
C TRP A 80 -18.70 -12.68 -0.50
N GLY A 81 -17.89 -11.78 0.06
CA GLY A 81 -17.07 -10.83 -0.70
C GLY A 81 -17.86 -9.77 -1.48
N ALA A 82 -19.15 -9.54 -1.20
CA ALA A 82 -19.89 -8.43 -1.80
C ALA A 82 -19.37 -7.08 -1.26
N GLY A 83 -18.96 -6.18 -2.16
CA GLY A 83 -18.23 -4.95 -1.83
C GLY A 83 -18.89 -4.10 -0.76
N ASP A 84 -20.14 -3.67 -0.99
CA ASP A 84 -20.87 -2.79 -0.06
C ASP A 84 -21.06 -3.43 1.33
N CYS A 85 -21.40 -4.72 1.38
CA CYS A 85 -21.55 -5.43 2.66
C CYS A 85 -20.22 -5.55 3.41
N VAL A 86 -19.11 -5.81 2.69
CA VAL A 86 -17.79 -5.89 3.30
C VAL A 86 -17.36 -4.51 3.82
N ALA A 87 -17.59 -3.44 3.05
CA ALA A 87 -17.33 -2.07 3.47
C ALA A 87 -18.07 -1.74 4.77
N ASP A 88 -19.40 -1.94 4.80
CA ASP A 88 -20.24 -1.73 5.98
C ASP A 88 -19.76 -2.53 7.21
N CYS A 89 -19.32 -3.77 6.99
CA CYS A 89 -18.84 -4.63 8.06
C CYS A 89 -17.50 -4.14 8.62
N VAL A 90 -16.57 -3.75 7.76
CA VAL A 90 -15.24 -3.25 8.15
C VAL A 90 -15.37 -1.89 8.83
N GLU A 91 -16.21 -0.99 8.30
CA GLU A 91 -16.54 0.29 8.93
C GLU A 91 -16.98 0.09 10.38
N LYS A 92 -17.92 -0.82 10.63
CA LYS A 92 -18.44 -1.11 11.98
C LYS A 92 -17.46 -1.86 12.88
N THR A 93 -16.52 -2.61 12.31
CA THR A 93 -15.59 -3.44 13.08
C THR A 93 -14.38 -2.63 13.55
N GLU A 94 -13.79 -1.83 12.65
CA GLU A 94 -12.54 -1.10 12.93
C GLU A 94 -12.73 0.41 13.07
N ASN A 95 -13.94 0.93 12.81
CA ASN A 95 -14.26 2.37 12.86
C ASN A 95 -13.50 3.22 11.84
N TYR A 96 -13.16 2.64 10.69
CA TYR A 96 -12.71 3.42 9.53
C TYR A 96 -13.82 4.38 9.07
N SER A 97 -13.44 5.47 8.44
CA SER A 97 -14.35 6.29 7.66
C SER A 97 -14.98 5.46 6.54
N SER A 98 -16.20 5.83 6.13
CA SER A 98 -16.94 5.11 5.09
C SER A 98 -16.19 5.08 3.74
N ASP A 99 -15.51 6.18 3.39
CA ASP A 99 -14.68 6.26 2.17
C ASP A 99 -13.48 5.29 2.24
N CYS A 100 -12.83 5.18 3.39
CA CYS A 100 -11.75 4.22 3.59
C CYS A 100 -12.26 2.78 3.60
N ALA A 101 -13.36 2.51 4.32
CA ALA A 101 -14.01 1.20 4.40
C ALA A 101 -14.43 0.69 3.01
N THR A 102 -14.85 1.59 2.11
CA THR A 102 -15.13 1.26 0.71
C THR A 102 -13.93 0.62 0.01
N CYS A 103 -12.68 1.06 0.29
CA CYS A 103 -11.49 0.41 -0.26
C CYS A 103 -11.36 -1.06 0.18
N PHE A 104 -11.70 -1.36 1.44
CA PHE A 104 -11.73 -2.73 1.95
C PHE A 104 -12.88 -3.54 1.32
N GLY A 105 -14.03 -2.90 1.09
CA GLY A 105 -15.12 -3.45 0.31
C GLY A 105 -14.68 -3.88 -1.09
N THR A 106 -14.06 -2.96 -1.83
CA THR A 106 -13.50 -3.23 -3.18
C THR A 106 -12.45 -4.35 -3.15
N LEU A 107 -11.63 -4.44 -2.10
CA LEU A 107 -10.71 -5.56 -1.92
C LEU A 107 -11.45 -6.89 -1.76
N GLY A 108 -12.52 -6.93 -0.96
CA GLY A 108 -13.38 -8.09 -0.81
C GLY A 108 -14.02 -8.52 -2.14
N GLU A 109 -14.53 -7.55 -2.90
CA GLU A 109 -15.14 -7.78 -4.21
C GLU A 109 -14.12 -8.24 -5.26
N CYS A 110 -12.94 -7.63 -5.32
CA CYS A 110 -11.86 -8.10 -6.18
C CYS A 110 -11.48 -9.54 -5.84
N THR A 111 -11.37 -9.86 -4.55
CA THR A 111 -11.05 -11.22 -4.10
C THR A 111 -12.12 -12.21 -4.55
N ARG A 112 -13.40 -11.85 -4.45
CA ARG A 112 -14.51 -12.65 -4.99
C ARG A 112 -14.41 -12.83 -6.51
N ASN A 113 -14.10 -11.77 -7.25
CA ASN A 113 -14.15 -11.79 -8.72
C ASN A 113 -12.94 -12.50 -9.33
N HIS A 114 -11.75 -12.36 -8.74
CA HIS A 114 -10.49 -12.86 -9.30
C HIS A 114 -9.89 -14.04 -8.53
N CYS A 115 -10.18 -14.16 -7.23
CA CYS A 115 -9.46 -15.03 -6.32
C CYS A 115 -10.35 -15.99 -5.53
N MET A 116 -11.65 -16.09 -5.83
CA MET A 116 -12.59 -16.91 -5.07
C MET A 116 -12.16 -18.37 -4.99
N MET A 117 -11.71 -18.97 -6.09
CA MET A 117 -11.27 -20.37 -6.09
C MET A 117 -10.03 -20.59 -5.20
N PRO A 118 -8.94 -19.81 -5.35
CA PRO A 118 -7.80 -19.85 -4.41
C PRO A 118 -8.16 -19.57 -2.94
N CYS A 119 -9.16 -18.72 -2.70
CA CYS A 119 -9.55 -18.23 -1.38
C CYS A 119 -10.72 -18.99 -0.73
N MET A 120 -11.28 -20.00 -1.40
CA MET A 120 -12.46 -20.73 -0.93
C MET A 120 -12.21 -21.41 0.43
N ASN A 121 -10.99 -21.89 0.65
CA ASN A 121 -10.57 -22.49 1.93
C ASN A 121 -9.97 -21.46 2.90
N GLY A 122 -10.25 -20.17 2.69
CA GLY A 122 -9.69 -19.06 3.45
C GLY A 122 -8.35 -18.57 2.88
N GLN A 123 -7.55 -17.92 3.73
CA GLN A 123 -6.26 -17.35 3.35
C GLN A 123 -5.19 -18.44 3.24
N THR A 124 -5.19 -19.17 2.13
CA THR A 124 -4.09 -20.07 1.76
C THR A 124 -2.99 -19.29 1.03
N PRO A 125 -1.75 -19.81 0.91
CA PRO A 125 -0.71 -19.16 0.10
C PRO A 125 -1.14 -18.87 -1.35
N SER A 126 -1.98 -19.73 -1.93
CA SER A 126 -2.56 -19.49 -3.26
C SER A 126 -3.55 -18.32 -3.27
N CYS A 127 -4.37 -18.19 -2.22
CA CYS A 127 -5.22 -17.02 -2.02
C CYS A 127 -4.39 -15.74 -1.94
N THR A 128 -3.36 -15.75 -1.09
CA THR A 128 -2.41 -14.65 -0.91
C THR A 128 -1.80 -14.19 -2.22
N ALA A 129 -1.21 -15.14 -2.97
CA ALA A 129 -0.56 -14.83 -4.23
C ALA A 129 -1.54 -14.23 -5.25
N CYS A 130 -2.78 -14.72 -5.25
CA CYS A 130 -3.83 -14.17 -6.10
C CYS A 130 -4.20 -12.74 -5.70
N THR A 131 -4.48 -12.49 -4.42
CA THR A 131 -4.87 -11.14 -3.97
C THR A 131 -3.72 -10.14 -4.11
N GLN A 132 -2.47 -10.54 -3.85
CA GLN A 132 -1.29 -9.71 -4.12
C GLN A 132 -1.19 -9.30 -5.59
N LYS A 133 -1.49 -10.22 -6.51
CA LYS A 133 -1.37 -9.98 -7.93
C LYS A 133 -2.50 -9.10 -8.49
N TYR A 134 -3.73 -9.35 -8.06
CA TYR A 134 -4.92 -8.76 -8.69
C TYR A 134 -5.58 -7.66 -7.88
N CYS A 135 -5.45 -7.67 -6.55
CA CYS A 135 -6.28 -6.83 -5.69
C CYS A 135 -5.49 -5.83 -4.82
N VAL A 136 -4.27 -6.19 -4.39
CA VAL A 136 -3.43 -5.32 -3.55
C VAL A 136 -3.01 -4.02 -4.25
N PRO A 137 -2.70 -3.98 -5.58
CA PRO A 137 -2.37 -2.72 -6.24
C PRO A 137 -3.49 -1.67 -6.14
N ASP A 138 -4.73 -2.07 -6.42
CA ASP A 138 -5.89 -1.17 -6.36
C ASP A 138 -6.22 -0.80 -4.91
N PHE A 139 -6.11 -1.76 -3.98
CA PHE A 139 -6.29 -1.49 -2.55
C PHE A 139 -5.25 -0.49 -2.01
N SER A 140 -3.98 -0.65 -2.38
CA SER A 140 -2.88 0.28 -2.04
C SER A 140 -3.15 1.66 -2.64
N SER A 141 -3.54 1.73 -3.91
CA SER A 141 -3.88 3.00 -4.56
C SER A 141 -5.10 3.68 -3.94
N CYS A 142 -6.08 2.92 -3.43
CA CYS A 142 -7.30 3.45 -2.82
C CYS A 142 -7.01 3.97 -1.41
N THR A 143 -6.31 3.18 -0.59
CA THR A 143 -6.04 3.51 0.81
C THR A 143 -4.87 4.47 1.00
N GLY A 144 -3.96 4.56 0.03
CA GLY A 144 -2.69 5.27 0.20
C GLY A 144 -1.64 4.50 1.01
N LEU A 145 -1.94 3.26 1.42
CA LEU A 145 -0.99 2.39 2.11
C LEU A 145 0.06 1.86 1.13
N ALA A 146 1.32 1.82 1.53
CA ALA A 146 2.35 1.17 0.73
C ALA A 146 2.09 -0.34 0.62
N VAL A 147 2.37 -0.94 -0.53
CA VAL A 147 2.23 -2.40 -0.75
C VAL A 147 3.04 -3.21 0.27
N SER A 148 4.20 -2.70 0.70
CA SER A 148 5.03 -3.32 1.74
C SER A 148 4.44 -3.25 3.14
N ASP A 149 3.45 -2.39 3.37
CA ASP A 149 2.79 -2.22 4.67
C ASP A 149 1.52 -3.05 4.82
N ILE A 150 0.96 -3.55 3.70
CA ILE A 150 -0.24 -4.38 3.69
C ILE A 150 0.16 -5.81 4.06
N PRO A 151 -0.41 -6.41 5.13
CA PRO A 151 -0.07 -7.76 5.54
C PRO A 151 -0.42 -8.74 4.43
N THR A 152 0.59 -9.42 3.88
CA THR A 152 0.40 -10.40 2.81
C THR A 152 0.05 -11.77 3.38
N SER A 153 -0.81 -11.74 4.40
CA SER A 153 -1.47 -12.85 5.09
C SER A 153 -0.64 -13.90 5.84
N TYR A 154 0.62 -14.21 5.51
CA TYR A 154 1.36 -15.25 6.28
C TYR A 154 2.89 -15.14 6.37
N LEU A 155 3.58 -14.28 5.61
CA LEU A 155 5.04 -14.14 5.74
C LEU A 155 5.42 -13.19 6.89
N ASP A 156 4.64 -12.13 7.12
CA ASP A 156 4.99 -11.12 8.12
C ASP A 156 4.52 -11.45 9.56
N LEU A 157 3.57 -12.39 9.71
CA LEU A 157 3.04 -12.78 11.03
C LEU A 157 3.88 -13.88 11.71
N ALA A 158 4.78 -14.56 10.97
CA ALA A 158 5.69 -15.53 11.56
C ALA A 158 6.89 -14.87 12.27
N GLU A 159 7.24 -13.63 11.90
CA GLU A 159 8.43 -12.96 12.46
C GLU A 159 8.13 -11.92 13.55
N LYS A 160 6.88 -11.49 13.72
CA LYS A 160 6.49 -10.62 14.85
C LYS A 160 5.17 -11.05 15.47
N LYS A 161 5.26 -11.91 16.49
CA LYS A 161 4.30 -11.93 17.60
C LYS A 161 4.71 -10.79 18.55
N PRO A 162 4.19 -9.55 18.48
CA PRO A 162 4.18 -8.73 19.68
C PRO A 162 3.27 -9.47 20.65
N GLU A 163 3.89 -10.00 21.70
CA GLU A 163 3.22 -10.59 22.83
C GLU A 163 2.07 -9.66 23.25
N ALA A 164 0.87 -10.23 23.36
CA ALA A 164 -0.28 -9.58 23.95
C ALA A 164 0.18 -8.80 25.18
N LYS A 165 -0.12 -7.50 25.22
CA LYS A 165 0.15 -6.67 26.39
C LYS A 165 -0.58 -7.32 27.56
N LYS A 166 0.17 -8.04 28.40
CA LYS A 166 -0.32 -8.52 29.69
C LYS A 166 -0.67 -7.28 30.49
N HIS A 167 -1.96 -7.09 30.75
CA HIS A 167 -2.37 -6.21 31.81
C HIS A 167 -1.93 -6.88 33.12
N VAL A 168 -0.86 -6.37 33.72
CA VAL A 168 -0.37 -6.87 35.01
C VAL A 168 -1.29 -6.30 36.08
N VAL A 169 -2.27 -7.09 36.49
CA VAL A 169 -2.95 -6.89 37.78
C VAL A 169 -2.52 -8.04 38.68
N GLY A 170 -1.61 -7.74 39.61
CA GLY A 170 -1.23 -8.63 40.71
C GLY A 170 -0.50 -9.90 40.27
N GLY A 171 0.83 -9.89 40.41
CA GLY A 171 1.70 -11.01 40.06
C GLY A 171 1.19 -12.37 40.55
N LYS A 172 0.82 -13.23 39.59
CA LYS A 172 0.85 -14.70 39.59
C LYS A 172 0.45 -15.15 38.18
N THR A 173 1.41 -15.66 37.40
CA THR A 173 1.13 -16.31 36.12
C THR A 173 1.02 -17.82 36.34
N SER A 174 -0.19 -18.36 36.20
CA SER A 174 -0.41 -19.81 36.01
C SER A 174 -1.07 -20.03 34.64
N PRO A 175 -0.62 -21.00 33.83
CA PRO A 175 -1.26 -21.33 32.57
C PRO A 175 -2.57 -22.08 32.84
N THR A 176 -3.70 -21.52 32.40
CA THR A 176 -4.94 -22.30 32.29
C THR A 176 -4.89 -23.11 31.01
N THR A 177 -4.65 -24.40 31.16
CA THR A 177 -4.95 -25.41 30.16
C THR A 177 -6.48 -25.54 30.05
N GLU A 178 -7.07 -25.10 28.94
CA GLU A 178 -8.44 -25.43 28.50
C GLU A 178 -8.33 -25.70 26.99
N GLN A 179 -8.30 -26.93 26.48
CA GLN A 179 -9.26 -28.04 26.61
C GLN A 179 -10.61 -27.71 25.98
N TRP A 180 -10.70 -27.78 24.65
CA TRP A 180 -11.96 -28.04 23.96
C TRP A 180 -11.74 -28.98 22.77
N ILE A 181 -12.65 -29.95 22.72
CA ILE A 181 -12.84 -31.11 21.84
C ILE A 181 -12.71 -30.78 20.35
#